data_AF-U4T099-F1
#
_entry.id   AF-U4T099-F1
#
_cell.length_a   1.000
_cell.length_b   1.000
_cell.length_c   1.000
_cell.angle_alpha   90.00
_cell.angle_beta   90.00
_cell.angle_gamma   90.00
#
_symmetry.space_group_name_H-M   'P 1'
#
loop_
_entity.id
_entity.type
_entity.pdbx_description
1 polymer ?
#
loop_
_entity_poly.entity_id
_entity_poly.type
_entity_poly.pdbx_seq_one_letter_code
_entity_poly.pdbx_strand_id
1 'polypeptide(L)'
;MKRRPKGMGSITYLGEGRRKPFVATLNKKCIGTYKTKNECEKALLKYIIVNNNMVPDYLDAELIDDYISFIYEMQQSNLLSDDILACCNLEMVEKLFKQQMISTGKYIEKTQSLIEVLTFKEIWEIEYARLSNDKSQSWRENRSAGFKNLSHLHDMYITQIKISDIQSCFDEAMKQKSGLSKLNSIKIVCSIVYDYAIRNEIIGPDRNLPQYIMYKSTAEKEQNENLLLKTR
;
A
#
# COMPACT_ATOMS: atom_id res chain seq x y z
N MET A 1 2.93 -41.41 -20.60
CA MET A 1 2.03 -40.27 -20.27
C MET A 1 1.85 -40.26 -18.76
N LYS A 2 2.26 -39.20 -18.06
CA LYS A 2 2.14 -39.11 -16.59
C LYS A 2 0.66 -39.11 -16.22
N ARG A 3 0.24 -39.98 -15.29
CA ARG A 3 -1.14 -40.02 -14.80
C ARG A 3 -1.41 -38.78 -13.96
N ARG A 4 -2.51 -38.08 -14.22
CA ARG A 4 -2.92 -36.92 -13.40
C ARG A 4 -3.33 -37.38 -11.99
N PRO A 5 -3.14 -36.54 -10.96
CA PRO A 5 -3.60 -36.83 -9.62
C PRO A 5 -5.11 -37.10 -9.54
N LYS A 6 -5.53 -37.85 -8.52
CA LYS A 6 -6.94 -38.20 -8.34
C LYS A 6 -7.76 -36.92 -8.12
N GLY A 7 -8.90 -36.80 -8.79
CA GLY A 7 -9.74 -35.60 -8.69
C GLY A 7 -9.36 -34.44 -9.62
N MET A 8 -8.26 -34.55 -10.39
CA MET A 8 -7.83 -33.51 -11.35
C MET A 8 -8.35 -33.73 -12.79
N GLY A 9 -9.31 -34.63 -12.96
CA GLY A 9 -9.90 -34.96 -14.27
C GLY A 9 -8.97 -35.75 -15.19
N SER A 10 -9.41 -35.90 -16.44
CA SER A 10 -8.71 -36.63 -17.49
C SER A 10 -8.77 -35.88 -18.82
N ILE A 11 -7.76 -36.15 -19.65
CA ILE A 11 -7.67 -35.66 -21.01
C ILE A 11 -7.55 -36.85 -21.93
N THR A 12 -8.43 -36.92 -22.92
CA THR A 12 -8.51 -38.03 -23.86
C THR A 12 -8.38 -37.50 -25.29
N TYR A 13 -7.60 -38.20 -26.11
CA TYR A 13 -7.54 -37.96 -27.55
C TYR A 13 -8.65 -38.77 -28.24
N LEU A 14 -9.50 -38.09 -29.01
CA LEU A 14 -10.69 -38.64 -29.64
C LEU A 14 -10.47 -39.16 -31.06
N GLY A 15 -9.22 -39.15 -31.54
CA GLY A 15 -8.85 -39.64 -32.86
C GLY A 15 -8.55 -38.53 -33.87
N GLU A 16 -7.91 -38.94 -34.96
CA GLU A 16 -7.46 -38.10 -36.05
C GLU A 16 -8.62 -37.59 -36.93
N GLY A 17 -8.44 -36.46 -37.62
CA GLY A 17 -9.46 -35.86 -38.50
C GLY A 17 -10.50 -34.99 -37.79
N ARG A 18 -10.53 -34.97 -36.45
CA ARG A 18 -11.39 -34.03 -35.69
C ARG A 18 -10.74 -32.66 -35.59
N ARG A 19 -11.53 -31.60 -35.82
CA ARG A 19 -11.07 -30.19 -35.66
C ARG A 19 -10.55 -29.88 -34.24
N LYS A 20 -11.12 -30.54 -33.22
CA LYS A 20 -10.78 -30.41 -31.80
C LYS A 20 -10.69 -31.79 -31.16
N PRO A 21 -9.55 -32.50 -31.33
CA PRO A 21 -9.46 -33.91 -31.00
C PRO A 21 -9.21 -34.19 -29.52
N PHE A 22 -8.93 -33.20 -28.69
CA PHE A 22 -8.69 -33.40 -27.25
C PHE A 22 -9.94 -33.07 -26.44
N VAL A 23 -10.35 -33.94 -25.53
CA VAL A 23 -11.49 -33.71 -24.62
C VAL A 23 -11.03 -33.63 -23.16
N ALA A 24 -11.51 -32.62 -22.44
CA ALA A 24 -11.34 -32.48 -20.99
C ALA A 24 -12.57 -33.03 -20.26
N THR A 25 -12.35 -33.92 -19.29
CA THR A 25 -13.42 -34.50 -18.48
C THR A 25 -13.08 -34.40 -17.00
N LEU A 26 -14.04 -34.00 -16.16
CA LEU A 26 -13.92 -34.03 -14.70
C LEU A 26 -15.19 -34.63 -14.11
N ASN A 27 -15.07 -35.61 -13.21
CA ASN A 27 -16.21 -36.28 -12.57
C ASN A 27 -17.28 -36.75 -13.58
N LYS A 28 -16.86 -37.34 -14.70
CA LYS A 28 -17.70 -37.78 -15.83
C LYS A 28 -18.42 -36.66 -16.60
N LYS A 29 -18.20 -35.39 -16.26
CA LYS A 29 -18.70 -34.22 -16.99
C LYS A 29 -17.69 -33.80 -18.05
N CYS A 30 -18.14 -33.68 -19.29
CA CYS A 30 -17.36 -33.09 -20.38
C CYS A 30 -17.27 -31.57 -20.16
N ILE A 31 -16.06 -31.04 -20.06
CA ILE A 31 -15.81 -29.59 -19.92
C ILE A 31 -15.71 -28.94 -21.30
N GLY A 32 -15.18 -29.66 -22.29
CA GLY A 32 -15.08 -29.17 -23.65
C GLY A 32 -14.12 -29.98 -24.50
N THR A 33 -14.07 -29.62 -25.79
CA THR A 33 -13.09 -30.15 -26.75
C THR A 33 -12.18 -29.04 -27.25
N TYR A 34 -10.92 -29.37 -27.51
CA TYR A 34 -9.84 -28.42 -27.81
C TYR A 34 -8.95 -28.90 -28.94
N LYS A 35 -8.30 -27.96 -29.62
CA LYS A 35 -7.47 -28.26 -30.80
C LYS A 35 -6.14 -28.88 -30.36
N THR A 36 -5.55 -28.35 -29.31
CA THR A 36 -4.27 -28.82 -28.78
C THR A 36 -4.42 -29.43 -27.39
N LYS A 37 -3.48 -30.30 -27.03
CA LYS A 37 -3.41 -30.88 -25.68
C LYS A 37 -3.22 -29.80 -24.61
N ASN A 38 -2.38 -28.79 -24.89
CA ASN A 38 -2.09 -27.70 -23.96
C ASN A 38 -3.35 -26.84 -23.69
N GLU A 39 -4.09 -26.45 -24.74
CA GLU A 39 -5.39 -25.78 -24.58
C GLU A 39 -6.34 -26.59 -23.71
N CYS A 40 -6.38 -27.92 -23.92
CA CYS A 40 -7.20 -28.83 -23.14
C CYS A 40 -6.78 -28.90 -21.66
N GLU A 41 -5.47 -28.89 -21.40
CA GLU A 41 -4.90 -28.89 -20.04
C GLU A 41 -5.21 -27.58 -19.30
N LYS A 42 -4.97 -26.44 -19.94
CA LYS A 42 -5.30 -25.12 -19.37
C LYS A 42 -6.80 -24.96 -19.10
N ALA A 43 -7.66 -25.40 -20.03
CA ALA A 43 -9.11 -25.30 -19.83
C ALA A 43 -9.63 -26.20 -18.69
N LEU A 44 -9.08 -27.41 -18.54
CA LEU A 44 -9.39 -28.28 -17.41
C LEU A 44 -8.94 -27.66 -16.09
N LEU A 45 -7.72 -27.09 -16.07
CA LEU A 45 -7.17 -26.39 -14.91
C LEU A 45 -8.02 -25.17 -14.53
N LYS A 46 -8.42 -24.34 -15.50
CA LYS A 46 -9.34 -23.21 -15.31
C LYS A 46 -10.63 -23.65 -14.64
N TYR A 47 -11.25 -24.71 -15.13
CA TYR A 47 -12.49 -25.24 -14.55
C TYR A 47 -12.32 -25.67 -13.09
N ILE A 48 -11.19 -26.29 -12.74
CA ILE A 48 -10.90 -26.71 -11.35
C ILE A 48 -10.70 -25.49 -10.46
N ILE A 49 -9.85 -24.54 -10.85
CA ILE A 49 -9.52 -23.36 -10.04
C ILE A 49 -10.77 -22.50 -9.80
N VAL A 50 -11.55 -22.22 -10.86
CA VAL A 50 -12.76 -21.39 -10.75
C VAL A 50 -13.83 -22.05 -9.88
N ASN A 51 -14.11 -23.34 -10.07
CA ASN A 51 -15.16 -24.01 -9.28
C ASN A 51 -14.80 -24.25 -7.82
N ASN A 52 -13.52 -24.17 -7.47
CA ASN A 52 -13.06 -24.27 -6.09
C ASN A 52 -12.76 -22.90 -5.47
N ASN A 53 -13.14 -21.79 -6.13
CA ASN A 53 -12.90 -20.42 -5.68
C ASN A 53 -11.42 -20.12 -5.37
N MET A 54 -10.51 -20.65 -6.20
CA MET A 54 -9.06 -20.47 -6.06
C MET A 54 -8.50 -19.38 -7.00
N VAL A 55 -9.39 -18.54 -7.53
CA VAL A 55 -8.99 -17.34 -8.28
C VAL A 55 -8.71 -16.25 -7.25
N PRO A 56 -7.56 -15.56 -7.30
CA PRO A 56 -7.26 -14.50 -6.34
C PRO A 56 -8.27 -13.36 -6.44
N ASP A 57 -8.75 -12.88 -5.29
CA ASP A 57 -9.83 -11.87 -5.23
C ASP A 57 -9.47 -10.54 -5.92
N TYR A 58 -8.18 -10.22 -6.01
CA TYR A 58 -7.69 -9.00 -6.64
C TYR A 58 -7.66 -9.08 -8.18
N LEU A 59 -7.96 -10.24 -8.76
CA LEU A 59 -7.76 -10.49 -10.18
C LEU A 59 -9.00 -10.15 -11.00
N ASP A 60 -8.83 -9.22 -11.95
CA ASP A 60 -9.87 -8.92 -12.93
C ASP A 60 -10.08 -10.09 -13.91
N ALA A 61 -11.31 -10.20 -14.44
CA ALA A 61 -11.71 -11.32 -15.30
C ALA A 61 -10.80 -11.53 -16.53
N GLU A 62 -10.23 -10.44 -17.04
CA GLU A 62 -9.32 -10.43 -18.20
C GLU A 62 -7.99 -11.14 -17.93
N LEU A 63 -7.53 -11.14 -16.67
CA LEU A 63 -6.25 -11.73 -16.27
C LEU A 63 -6.38 -13.17 -15.78
N ILE A 64 -7.59 -13.73 -15.71
CA ILE A 64 -7.80 -15.12 -15.29
C ILE A 64 -7.03 -16.08 -16.22
N ASP A 65 -7.07 -15.87 -17.53
CA ASP A 65 -6.37 -16.76 -18.47
C ASP A 65 -4.84 -16.64 -18.39
N ASP A 66 -4.33 -15.45 -18.03
CA ASP A 66 -2.92 -15.23 -17.71
C ASP A 66 -2.54 -16.00 -16.42
N TYR A 67 -3.38 -15.96 -15.38
CA TYR A 67 -3.17 -16.70 -14.14
C TYR A 67 -3.16 -18.22 -14.37
N ILE A 68 -4.12 -18.75 -15.14
CA ILE A 68 -4.15 -20.18 -15.48
C ILE A 68 -2.92 -20.59 -16.28
N SER A 69 -2.46 -19.74 -17.21
CA SER A 69 -1.24 -20.01 -17.97
C SER A 69 0.00 -20.04 -17.07
N PHE A 70 0.10 -19.12 -16.12
CA PHE A 70 1.18 -19.08 -15.15
C PHE A 70 1.22 -20.34 -14.28
N ILE A 71 0.09 -20.74 -13.69
CA ILE A 71 -0.02 -21.97 -12.89
C ILE A 71 0.40 -23.19 -13.72
N TYR A 72 -0.09 -23.28 -14.97
CA TYR A 72 0.25 -24.38 -15.86
C TYR A 72 1.76 -24.44 -16.14
N GLU A 73 2.41 -23.31 -16.41
CA GLU A 73 3.85 -23.22 -16.67
C GLU A 73 4.68 -23.62 -15.43
N MET A 74 4.26 -23.22 -14.24
CA MET A 74 4.88 -23.65 -12.98
C MET A 74 4.77 -25.17 -12.78
N GLN A 75 3.62 -25.77 -13.12
CA GLN A 75 3.42 -27.22 -13.07
C GLN A 75 4.31 -27.95 -14.07
N GLN A 76 4.39 -27.47 -15.32
CA GLN A 76 5.27 -28.06 -16.33
C GLN A 76 6.75 -27.98 -15.93
N SER A 77 7.13 -26.93 -15.21
CA SER A 77 8.49 -26.73 -14.69
C SER A 77 8.78 -27.50 -13.39
N ASN A 78 7.82 -28.28 -12.88
CA ASN A 78 7.88 -28.97 -11.58
C ASN A 78 8.10 -28.04 -10.37
N LEU A 79 7.81 -26.74 -10.52
CA LEU A 79 7.84 -25.77 -9.42
C LEU A 79 6.54 -25.80 -8.60
N LEU A 80 5.48 -26.36 -9.18
CA LEU A 80 4.18 -26.49 -8.55
C LEU A 80 3.61 -27.90 -8.74
N SER A 81 2.90 -28.39 -7.73
CA SER A 81 2.24 -29.69 -7.77
C SER A 81 1.17 -29.75 -8.87
N ASP A 82 1.07 -30.88 -9.55
CA ASP A 82 -0.03 -31.18 -10.48
C ASP A 82 -1.39 -31.28 -9.76
N ASP A 83 -1.37 -31.53 -8.44
CA ASP A 83 -2.53 -31.49 -7.56
C ASP A 83 -2.62 -30.09 -6.93
N ILE A 84 -3.36 -29.21 -7.59
CA ILE A 84 -3.50 -27.82 -7.15
C ILE A 84 -4.34 -27.71 -5.87
N LEU A 85 -5.29 -28.63 -5.66
CA LEU A 85 -6.19 -28.61 -4.50
C LEU A 85 -5.46 -29.00 -3.21
N ALA A 86 -4.44 -29.85 -3.31
CA ALA A 86 -3.58 -30.22 -2.20
C ALA A 86 -2.34 -29.31 -2.05
N CYS A 87 -2.24 -28.22 -2.83
CA CYS A 87 -1.07 -27.37 -2.83
C CYS A 87 -1.02 -26.47 -1.58
N CYS A 88 0.02 -26.62 -0.76
CA CYS A 88 0.23 -25.82 0.45
C CYS A 88 0.79 -24.41 0.20
N ASN A 89 1.30 -24.11 -1.00
CA ASN A 89 2.05 -22.88 -1.30
C ASN A 89 1.30 -21.91 -2.21
N LEU A 90 -0.03 -22.00 -2.28
CA LEU A 90 -0.85 -21.15 -3.16
C LEU A 90 -0.63 -19.65 -2.90
N GLU A 91 -0.53 -19.25 -1.64
CA GLU A 91 -0.27 -17.84 -1.28
C GLU A 91 1.04 -17.30 -1.91
N MET A 92 2.10 -18.12 -1.92
CA MET A 92 3.37 -17.74 -2.55
C MET A 92 3.23 -17.65 -4.07
N VAL A 93 2.50 -18.59 -4.68
CA VAL A 93 2.23 -18.61 -6.12
C VAL A 93 1.45 -17.37 -6.54
N GLU A 94 0.44 -16.98 -5.77
CA GLU A 94 -0.34 -15.76 -5.98
C GLU A 94 0.54 -14.50 -5.89
N LYS A 95 1.43 -14.42 -4.90
CA LYS A 95 2.39 -13.32 -4.75
C LYS A 95 3.33 -13.21 -5.96
N LEU A 96 3.86 -14.34 -6.43
CA LEU A 96 4.75 -14.39 -7.60
C LEU A 96 4.02 -13.96 -8.88
N PHE A 97 2.81 -14.47 -9.09
CA PHE A 97 1.99 -14.07 -10.23
C PHE A 97 1.72 -12.56 -10.22
N LYS A 98 1.30 -12.02 -9.07
CA LYS A 98 1.07 -10.59 -8.90
C LYS A 98 2.31 -9.77 -9.25
N GLN A 99 3.49 -10.15 -8.76
CA GLN A 99 4.74 -9.48 -9.07
C GLN A 99 5.08 -9.51 -10.57
N GLN A 100 4.80 -10.63 -11.25
CA GLN A 100 4.99 -10.73 -12.71
C GLN A 100 4.02 -9.84 -13.49
N MET A 101 2.76 -9.73 -13.06
CA MET A 101 1.80 -8.86 -13.72
C MET A 101 2.14 -7.38 -13.51
N ILE A 102 2.72 -7.02 -12.36
CA ILE A 102 3.27 -5.68 -12.10
C ILE A 102 4.45 -5.40 -13.04
N SER A 103 5.42 -6.32 -13.14
CA SER A 103 6.62 -6.10 -13.95
C SER A 103 6.32 -6.01 -15.46
N THR A 104 5.27 -6.69 -15.92
CA THR A 104 4.80 -6.62 -17.32
C THR A 104 3.87 -5.43 -17.58
N GLY A 105 3.48 -4.68 -16.55
CA GLY A 105 2.55 -3.55 -16.66
C GLY A 105 1.10 -3.96 -16.94
N LYS A 106 0.77 -5.26 -16.89
CA LYS A 106 -0.59 -5.79 -17.08
C LYS A 106 -1.47 -5.62 -15.84
N TYR A 107 -0.86 -5.54 -14.66
CA TYR A 107 -1.54 -5.29 -13.40
C TYR A 107 -0.91 -4.10 -12.73
N ILE A 108 -1.74 -3.09 -12.48
CA ILE A 108 -1.38 -1.99 -11.59
C ILE A 108 -1.95 -2.37 -10.25
N GLU A 109 -1.07 -2.59 -9.26
CA GLU A 109 -1.51 -2.83 -7.90
C GLU A 109 -2.33 -1.61 -7.47
N LYS A 110 -3.64 -1.81 -7.39
CA LYS A 110 -4.49 -1.01 -6.52
C LYS A 110 -4.10 -1.42 -5.11
N THR A 111 -2.91 -1.00 -4.67
CA THR A 111 -2.67 -0.80 -3.25
C THR A 111 -3.89 -0.05 -2.76
N GLN A 112 -4.44 -0.44 -1.63
CA GLN A 112 -5.45 0.34 -0.92
C GLN A 112 -5.08 1.83 -1.06
N SER A 113 -5.75 2.53 -1.99
CA SER A 113 -5.33 3.79 -2.61
C SER A 113 -3.95 3.76 -3.35
N LEU A 114 -3.90 4.11 -4.64
CA LEU A 114 -3.27 5.40 -4.96
C LEU A 114 -3.71 6.38 -3.88
N ILE A 115 -2.97 6.44 -2.76
CA ILE A 115 -3.14 7.46 -1.74
C ILE A 115 -3.13 8.73 -2.60
N GLU A 116 -4.25 9.45 -2.68
CA GLU A 116 -4.17 10.88 -2.94
C GLU A 116 -3.25 11.35 -1.83
N VAL A 117 -1.95 11.37 -2.10
CA VAL A 117 -0.95 11.55 -1.07
C VAL A 117 -1.24 12.95 -0.60
N LEU A 118 -1.94 13.07 0.53
CA LEU A 118 -2.38 14.36 0.95
C LEU A 118 -1.12 15.11 1.34
N THR A 119 -1.02 16.30 0.81
CA THR A 119 -0.03 17.27 1.23
C THR A 119 -0.29 17.63 2.69
N PHE A 120 0.74 18.12 3.38
CA PHE A 120 0.60 18.59 4.75
C PHE A 120 -0.56 19.59 4.90
N LYS A 121 -0.72 20.47 3.90
CA LYS A 121 -1.80 21.47 3.85
C LYS A 121 -3.18 20.84 3.71
N GLU A 122 -3.37 19.88 2.82
CA GLU A 122 -4.68 19.24 2.64
C GLU A 122 -5.14 18.54 3.92
N ILE A 123 -4.24 17.82 4.59
CA ILE A 123 -4.54 17.20 5.89
C ILE A 123 -4.90 18.26 6.94
N TRP A 124 -4.14 19.36 6.98
CA TRP A 124 -4.40 20.45 7.89
C TRP A 124 -5.79 21.05 7.68
N GLU A 125 -6.20 21.33 6.44
CA GLU A 125 -7.51 21.94 6.16
C GLU A 125 -8.66 21.02 6.58
N ILE A 126 -8.54 19.70 6.37
CA ILE A 126 -9.52 18.70 6.83
C ILE A 126 -9.67 18.74 8.36
N GLU A 127 -8.56 18.63 9.09
CA GLU A 127 -8.58 18.63 10.55
C GLU A 127 -8.94 20.00 11.13
N TYR A 128 -8.54 21.09 10.49
CA TYR A 128 -8.87 22.44 10.92
C TYR A 128 -10.37 22.71 10.75
N ALA A 129 -10.98 22.33 9.62
CA ALA A 129 -12.43 22.42 9.44
C ALA A 129 -13.19 21.61 10.51
N ARG A 130 -12.71 20.41 10.82
CA ARG A 130 -13.29 19.54 11.86
C ARG A 130 -13.17 20.14 13.26
N LEU A 131 -11.98 20.65 13.62
CA LEU A 131 -11.68 21.11 14.97
C LEU A 131 -12.16 22.53 15.24
N SER A 132 -12.19 23.42 14.24
CA SER A 132 -12.42 24.85 14.43
C SER A 132 -13.84 25.22 14.85
N ASN A 133 -14.83 24.37 14.57
CA ASN A 133 -16.24 24.57 14.91
C ASN A 133 -16.46 24.71 16.42
N ASP A 134 -15.78 23.89 17.23
CA ASP A 134 -15.98 23.82 18.69
C ASP A 134 -14.94 24.64 19.48
N LYS A 135 -14.12 25.44 18.80
CA LYS A 135 -12.95 26.11 19.39
C LYS A 135 -13.11 27.62 19.42
N SER A 136 -12.46 28.23 20.42
CA SER A 136 -12.47 29.67 20.61
C SER A 136 -11.73 30.41 19.49
N GLN A 137 -12.02 31.71 19.34
CA GLN A 137 -11.35 32.56 18.38
C GLN A 137 -9.82 32.60 18.61
N SER A 138 -9.40 32.69 19.87
CA SER A 138 -7.98 32.65 20.24
C SER A 138 -7.31 31.33 19.85
N TRP A 139 -8.02 30.20 19.94
CA TRP A 139 -7.50 28.91 19.46
C TRP A 139 -7.27 28.96 17.94
N ARG A 140 -8.27 29.42 17.18
CA ARG A 140 -8.20 29.52 15.72
C ARG A 140 -7.05 30.41 15.24
N GLU A 141 -6.90 31.58 15.84
CA GLU A 141 -5.83 32.53 15.53
C GLU A 141 -4.45 31.96 15.82
N ASN A 142 -4.29 31.36 17.01
CA ASN A 142 -3.02 30.77 17.41
C ASN A 142 -2.61 29.60 16.47
N ARG A 143 -3.56 28.74 16.11
CA ARG A 143 -3.30 27.59 15.23
C ARG A 143 -3.02 28.01 13.80
N SER A 144 -3.77 28.98 13.29
CA SER A 144 -3.53 29.58 11.97
C SER A 144 -2.14 30.23 11.91
N ALA A 145 -1.71 30.89 12.98
CA ALA A 145 -0.35 31.43 13.07
C ALA A 145 0.71 30.32 13.08
N GLY A 146 0.51 29.24 13.83
CA GLY A 146 1.38 28.06 13.82
C GLY A 146 1.51 27.46 12.42
N PHE A 147 0.40 27.23 11.73
CA PHE A 147 0.36 26.68 10.38
C PHE A 147 1.11 27.54 9.35
N LYS A 148 1.01 28.89 9.45
CA LYS A 148 1.75 29.81 8.57
C LYS A 148 3.27 29.67 8.68
N ASN A 149 3.80 29.25 9.84
CA ASN A 149 5.24 29.03 10.03
C ASN A 149 5.73 27.69 9.45
N LEU A 150 4.81 26.88 8.91
CA LEU A 150 5.10 25.59 8.28
C LEU A 150 4.96 25.66 6.76
N SER A 151 5.02 26.85 6.16
CA SER A 151 4.81 27.07 4.72
C SER A 151 5.68 26.18 3.83
N HIS A 152 6.90 25.88 4.26
CA HIS A 152 7.82 24.98 3.55
C HIS A 152 7.30 23.54 3.42
N LEU A 153 6.43 23.12 4.34
CA LEU A 153 5.85 21.77 4.35
C LEU A 153 4.52 21.70 3.61
N HIS A 154 3.85 22.83 3.33
CA HIS A 154 2.45 22.86 2.90
C HIS A 154 2.18 21.99 1.69
N ASP A 155 2.99 22.11 0.65
CA ASP A 155 2.84 21.37 -0.61
C ASP A 155 3.58 20.04 -0.61
N MET A 156 4.26 19.70 0.49
CA MET A 156 4.94 18.41 0.62
C MET A 156 3.95 17.34 1.00
N TYR A 157 4.06 16.21 0.31
CA TYR A 157 3.39 14.97 0.65
C TYR A 157 3.81 14.47 2.03
N ILE A 158 2.83 14.13 2.88
CA ILE A 158 3.10 13.70 4.27
C ILE A 158 4.05 12.50 4.37
N THR A 159 4.03 11.63 3.36
CA THR A 159 4.90 10.44 3.25
C THR A 159 6.37 10.79 2.96
N GLN A 160 6.62 11.98 2.40
CA GLN A 160 7.95 12.42 1.95
C GLN A 160 8.64 13.35 2.95
N ILE A 161 7.90 13.96 3.89
CA ILE A 161 8.46 14.87 4.89
C ILE A 161 9.42 14.11 5.81
N LYS A 162 10.62 14.67 5.95
CA LYS A 162 11.68 14.19 6.85
C LYS A 162 11.72 15.05 8.11
N ILE A 163 12.35 14.51 9.16
CA ILE A 163 12.53 15.23 10.43
C ILE A 163 13.33 16.52 10.24
N SER A 164 14.29 16.54 9.31
CA SER A 164 15.09 17.72 8.95
C SER A 164 14.22 18.87 8.46
N ASP A 165 13.19 18.56 7.68
CA ASP A 165 12.31 19.57 7.08
C ASP A 165 11.50 20.23 8.17
N ILE A 166 10.94 19.44 9.10
CA ILE A 166 10.21 19.97 10.25
C ILE A 166 11.14 20.77 11.17
N GLN A 167 12.33 20.27 11.47
CA GLN A 167 13.29 20.96 12.34
C GLN A 167 13.71 22.32 11.77
N SER A 168 13.87 22.44 10.44
CA SER A 168 14.20 23.72 9.81
C SER A 168 13.14 24.82 10.08
N CYS A 169 11.85 24.47 10.09
CA CYS A 169 10.79 25.42 10.46
C CYS A 169 10.90 25.91 11.91
N PHE A 170 11.30 25.03 12.83
CA PHE A 170 11.56 25.42 14.22
C PHE A 170 12.80 26.30 14.35
N ASP A 171 13.87 25.96 13.62
CA ASP A 171 15.11 26.73 13.62
C ASP A 171 14.90 28.14 13.08
N GLU A 172 14.09 28.30 12.03
CA GLU A 172 13.67 29.60 11.50
C GLU A 172 12.83 30.39 12.49
N ALA A 173 11.86 29.76 13.16
CA ALA A 173 11.08 30.41 14.20
C ALA A 173 11.96 30.87 15.37
N MET A 174 12.96 30.08 15.76
CA MET A 174 13.93 30.44 16.80
C MET A 174 14.84 31.60 16.39
N LYS A 175 15.29 31.67 15.12
CA LYS A 175 16.06 32.81 14.58
C LYS A 175 15.28 34.12 14.69
N GLN A 176 13.95 34.07 14.55
CA GLN A 176 13.06 35.22 14.71
C GLN A 176 12.77 35.58 16.19
N LYS A 177 13.52 35.00 17.15
CA LYS A 177 13.31 35.16 18.60
C LYS A 177 11.89 34.81 19.06
N SER A 178 11.25 33.86 18.38
CA SER A 178 9.89 33.43 18.71
C SER A 178 9.82 32.88 20.13
N GLY A 179 8.83 33.30 20.91
CA GLY A 179 8.59 32.78 22.25
C GLY A 179 8.09 31.33 22.26
N LEU A 180 8.18 30.67 23.42
CA LEU A 180 7.81 29.25 23.60
C LEU A 180 6.37 28.94 23.16
N SER A 181 5.44 29.88 23.38
CA SER A 181 4.04 29.74 22.97
C SER A 181 3.88 29.54 21.45
N LYS A 182 4.69 30.26 20.66
CA LYS A 182 4.68 30.13 19.19
C LYS A 182 5.26 28.78 18.75
N LEU A 183 6.38 28.35 19.34
CA LEU A 183 6.98 27.03 19.05
C LEU A 183 6.03 25.87 19.42
N ASN A 184 5.35 25.98 20.56
CA ASN A 184 4.33 25.01 20.96
C ASN A 184 3.16 24.97 19.98
N SER A 185 2.71 26.12 19.47
CA SER A 185 1.66 26.18 18.45
C SER A 185 2.06 25.44 17.17
N ILE A 186 3.29 25.66 16.70
CA ILE A 186 3.85 24.95 15.53
C ILE A 186 3.86 23.44 15.78
N LYS A 187 4.36 22.98 16.95
CA LYS A 187 4.37 21.56 17.29
C LYS A 187 2.98 20.93 17.27
N ILE A 188 2.01 21.62 17.86
CA ILE A 188 0.63 21.14 17.93
C ILE A 188 0.04 20.96 16.53
N VAL A 189 0.30 21.90 15.60
CA VAL A 189 -0.14 21.76 14.21
C VAL A 189 0.48 20.52 13.56
N CYS A 190 1.78 20.30 13.73
CA CYS A 190 2.44 19.09 13.24
C CYS A 190 1.83 17.82 13.84
N SER A 191 1.57 17.79 15.15
CA SER A 191 0.93 16.63 15.81
C SER A 191 -0.45 16.34 15.24
N ILE A 192 -1.31 17.37 15.04
CA ILE A 192 -2.64 17.18 14.45
C ILE A 192 -2.56 16.52 13.07
N VAL A 193 -1.65 16.99 12.22
CA VAL A 193 -1.47 16.46 10.87
C VAL A 193 -0.96 15.01 10.90
N TYR A 194 0.06 14.72 11.72
CA TYR A 194 0.60 13.36 11.83
C TYR A 194 -0.37 12.39 12.50
N ASP A 195 -1.12 12.81 13.52
CA ASP A 195 -2.13 11.99 14.18
C ASP A 195 -3.27 11.63 13.22
N TYR A 196 -3.68 12.55 12.34
CA TYR A 196 -4.61 12.24 11.26
C TYR A 196 -4.02 11.20 10.31
N ALA A 197 -2.79 11.42 9.84
CA ALA A 197 -2.14 10.52 8.90
C ALA A 197 -1.97 9.10 9.46
N ILE A 198 -1.67 8.97 10.75
CA ILE A 198 -1.57 7.67 11.44
C ILE A 198 -2.95 7.03 11.62
N ARG A 199 -3.96 7.77 12.09
CA ARG A 199 -5.33 7.24 12.31
C ARG A 199 -6.00 6.76 11.04
N ASN A 200 -5.67 7.36 9.90
CA ASN A 200 -6.19 6.96 8.59
C ASN A 200 -5.23 6.03 7.83
N GLU A 201 -4.22 5.48 8.51
CA GLU A 201 -3.26 4.51 7.96
C GLU A 201 -2.48 5.01 6.71
N ILE A 202 -2.35 6.33 6.56
CA ILE A 202 -1.57 6.99 5.49
C ILE A 202 -0.07 6.81 5.75
N ILE A 203 0.33 6.88 7.02
CA ILE A 203 1.69 6.60 7.49
C ILE A 203 1.66 5.64 8.68
N GLY A 204 2.73 4.86 8.86
CA GLY A 204 2.90 3.99 10.01
C GLY A 204 3.08 4.77 11.33
N PRO A 205 2.68 4.20 12.49
CA PRO A 205 2.88 4.83 13.81
C PRO A 205 4.34 5.16 14.14
N ASP A 206 5.28 4.40 13.58
CA ASP A 206 6.73 4.60 13.68
C ASP A 206 7.20 5.93 13.04
N ARG A 207 6.41 6.50 12.14
CA ARG A 207 6.69 7.77 11.45
C ARG A 207 6.08 9.00 12.13
N ASN A 208 5.71 8.93 13.41
CA ASN A 208 5.29 10.10 14.18
C ASN A 208 6.48 11.06 14.42
N LEU A 209 6.87 11.83 13.40
CA LEU A 209 8.03 12.72 13.45
C LEU A 209 7.92 13.84 14.50
N PRO A 210 6.75 14.46 14.75
CA PRO A 210 6.63 15.56 15.70
C PRO A 210 7.12 15.27 17.13
N GLN A 211 7.12 13.99 17.54
CA GLN A 211 7.60 13.60 18.86
C GLN A 211 9.12 13.76 19.03
N TYR A 212 9.87 13.77 17.93
CA TYR A 212 11.34 13.87 17.92
C TYR A 212 11.87 15.30 17.73
N ILE A 213 10.99 16.30 17.58
CA ILE A 213 11.40 17.69 17.40
C ILE A 213 12.00 18.25 18.68
N MET A 214 13.17 18.88 18.55
CA MET A 214 13.90 19.50 19.66
C MET A 214 13.85 21.02 19.53
N TYR A 215 13.37 21.71 20.58
CA TYR A 215 13.43 23.17 20.69
C TYR A 215 13.52 23.59 22.16
N LYS A 216 14.13 24.76 22.41
CA LYS A 216 14.27 25.36 23.74
C LYS A 216 13.70 26.78 23.72
N SER A 217 13.21 27.26 24.87
CA SER A 217 12.66 28.61 24.96
C SER A 217 13.76 29.68 24.89
N THR A 218 13.45 30.83 24.29
CA THR A 218 14.35 32.00 24.28
C THR A 218 14.68 32.49 25.70
N ALA A 219 13.78 32.29 26.67
CA ALA A 219 13.97 32.66 28.06
C ALA A 219 15.12 31.88 28.74
N GLU A 220 15.33 30.61 28.37
CA GLU A 220 16.44 29.80 28.87
C GLU A 220 17.80 30.23 28.29
N LYS A 221 17.81 30.83 27.09
CA LYS A 221 19.01 31.40 26.48
C LYS A 221 19.43 32.70 27.19
N GLU A 222 18.48 33.61 27.41
CA GLU A 222 18.75 34.88 28.11
C GLU A 222 19.10 34.68 29.58
N GLN A 223 18.54 33.68 30.28
CA GLN A 223 18.94 33.34 31.64
C GLN A 223 20.37 32.81 31.71
N ASN A 224 20.79 31.93 30.79
CA ASN A 224 22.14 31.38 30.78
C ASN A 224 23.19 32.41 30.36
N GLU A 225 22.90 33.26 29.37
CA GLU A 225 23.80 34.36 28.96
C GLU A 225 23.95 35.41 30.08
N ASN A 226 22.87 35.78 30.77
CA ASN A 226 22.95 36.68 31.93
C ASN A 226 23.66 36.06 33.14
N LEU A 227 23.59 34.73 33.32
CA LEU A 227 24.30 34.03 34.40
C LEU A 227 25.82 34.02 34.13
N LEU A 228 26.23 33.83 32.86
CA LEU A 228 27.63 33.87 32.42
C LEU A 228 28.25 35.27 32.47
N LEU A 229 27.44 36.31 32.26
CA LEU A 229 27.88 37.72 32.38
C LEU A 229 28.01 38.19 33.83
N LYS A 230 27.29 37.58 34.78
CA LYS A 230 27.37 37.88 36.22
C LYS A 230 28.50 37.15 36.96
N THR A 231 29.17 36.21 36.30
CA THR A 231 30.30 35.43 36.84
C THR A 231 31.66 35.91 36.31
N ARG A 232 31.69 37.03 35.58
CA ARG A 232 32.89 37.81 35.24
C ARG A 232 32.90 39.10 36.02
#